data_AF-A0A0A7ENN3-F1
#
_entry.id   AF-A0A0A7ENN3-F1
#
_cell.length_a   1.000
_cell.length_b   1.000
_cell.length_c   1.000
_cell.angle_alpha   90.00
_cell.angle_beta   90.00
_cell.angle_gamma   90.00
#
_symmetry.space_group_name_H-M   'P 1'
#
loop_
_entity.id
_entity.type
_entity.pdbx_description
1 polymer ?
#
loop_
_entity_poly.entity_id
_entity_poly.type
_entity_poly.pdbx_seq_one_letter_code
_entity_poly.pdbx_strand_id
1 'polypeptide(L)'
;PFAKPPVGNLRFSPPEKNFKWTGILNATKDKPECVQGIVDVTGSEDCLYVNVYTTSLTEKAVMVYIYGGAFVAGNSSYSLHTPDWLLEADVVYVSFNYRLGIFGYFSTLDTIAPGNLALKDQCLALKWIQRNINHFGGDHNRITIFGQSAGSASVSYQLQSNCANGTYQRAILESGSSLCLWALHREANRTAHQVAKLFNVDSSNTSKILEGLRKIDYRTLQQGSLAEASAIALENPLAGIQFGPVIEPYHSGAFFFNYSERGLSEGHFNHVPTIMGVNSNEGATAGSIPALIRPYLLKYDLQYELLAPKDLTKNLQKRREAAFAIKLHYFNILPLSLQTDSVIKYISDDQFNRPVRKTALNMAKYSPVYFYVFSHEGRLGGVEERTLSGVGHSEELGYIFGGKIENVTESDKLTRIRMIKLWTNFAKYGNPTPTK
;
A
#
# COMPACT_ATOMS: atom_id res chain seq x y z
N PRO A 1 15.83 -7.52 13.38
CA PRO A 1 15.23 -6.19 13.66
C PRO A 1 15.99 -5.12 12.88
N PHE A 2 15.31 -4.26 12.13
CA PHE A 2 15.97 -3.18 11.38
C PHE A 2 15.91 -1.82 12.12
N ALA A 3 14.99 -1.69 13.08
CA ALA A 3 14.79 -0.49 13.90
C ALA A 3 14.71 -0.83 15.40
N LYS A 4 14.83 0.20 16.24
CA LYS A 4 14.43 0.11 17.65
C LYS A 4 12.90 -0.08 17.75
N PRO A 5 12.39 -0.78 18.77
CA PRO A 5 10.96 -0.88 19.01
C PRO A 5 10.34 0.53 19.19
N PRO A 6 9.32 0.92 18.41
CA PRO A 6 8.70 2.24 18.47
C PRO A 6 7.72 2.38 19.64
N VAL A 7 8.15 2.01 20.85
CA VAL A 7 7.34 2.01 22.09
C VAL A 7 7.63 3.23 22.96
N GLY A 8 6.71 3.56 23.87
CA GLY A 8 6.86 4.67 24.81
C GLY A 8 7.08 5.99 24.08
N ASN A 9 8.21 6.67 24.34
CA ASN A 9 8.55 7.95 23.70
C ASN A 9 8.88 7.81 22.19
N LEU A 10 9.17 6.60 21.71
CA LEU A 10 9.37 6.34 20.27
C LEU A 10 8.04 6.12 19.53
N ARG A 11 6.92 5.95 20.24
CA ARG A 11 5.59 5.98 19.62
C ARG A 11 5.37 7.35 18.98
N PHE A 12 4.89 7.33 17.73
CA PHE A 12 4.72 8.50 16.87
C PHE A 12 6.01 9.25 16.52
N SER A 13 7.17 8.62 16.69
CA SER A 13 8.47 9.19 16.30
C SER A 13 9.02 8.50 15.05
N PRO A 14 9.87 9.17 14.24
CA PRO A 14 10.60 8.53 13.16
C PRO A 14 11.37 7.29 13.64
N PRO A 15 11.50 6.24 12.82
CA PRO A 15 12.19 5.03 13.24
C PRO A 15 13.68 5.28 13.44
N GLU A 16 14.21 4.73 14.52
CA GLU A 16 15.64 4.79 14.81
C GLU A 16 16.32 3.46 14.47
N LYS A 17 17.52 3.53 13.90
CA LYS A 17 18.34 2.34 13.64
C LYS A 17 18.57 1.57 14.95
N ASN A 18 18.38 0.25 14.91
CA ASN A 18 18.67 -0.56 16.08
C ASN A 18 20.18 -0.61 16.38
N PHE A 19 20.53 -0.76 17.66
CA PHE A 19 21.91 -0.94 18.08
C PHE A 19 22.42 -2.35 17.79
N LYS A 20 23.73 -2.52 17.77
CA LYS A 20 24.36 -3.83 17.71
C LYS A 20 24.00 -4.60 18.99
N TRP A 21 23.65 -5.87 18.84
CA TRP A 21 23.48 -6.80 19.96
C TRP A 21 24.69 -7.75 20.03
N THR A 22 24.90 -8.35 21.18
CA THR A 22 25.90 -9.42 21.40
C THR A 22 25.24 -10.79 21.32
N GLY A 23 25.95 -11.79 20.82
CA GLY A 23 25.44 -13.16 20.68
C GLY A 23 24.57 -13.38 19.42
N ILE A 24 23.96 -14.56 19.35
CA ILE A 24 23.15 -14.99 18.20
C ILE A 24 21.68 -14.68 18.48
N LEU A 25 21.05 -13.91 17.59
CA LEU A 25 19.62 -13.64 17.66
C LEU A 25 18.85 -14.84 17.11
N ASN A 26 17.92 -15.40 17.89
CA ASN A 26 17.02 -16.43 17.39
C ASN A 26 15.99 -15.83 16.40
N ALA A 27 16.12 -16.22 15.13
CA ALA A 27 15.28 -15.79 14.01
C ALA A 27 14.57 -16.97 13.30
N THR A 28 14.32 -18.08 14.02
CA THR A 28 13.65 -19.27 13.44
C THR A 28 12.12 -19.18 13.38
N LYS A 29 11.54 -18.12 13.96
CA LYS A 29 10.10 -17.87 13.96
C LYS A 29 9.83 -16.42 13.57
N ASP A 30 8.70 -16.22 12.91
CA ASP A 30 8.19 -14.88 12.62
C ASP A 30 8.04 -14.08 13.91
N LYS A 31 8.40 -12.80 13.82
CA LYS A 31 8.18 -11.82 14.90
C LYS A 31 6.76 -11.28 14.81
N PRO A 32 6.23 -10.70 15.90
CA PRO A 32 4.87 -10.18 15.91
C PRO A 32 4.61 -9.20 14.77
N GLU A 33 3.42 -9.28 14.18
CA GLU A 33 2.89 -8.27 13.28
C GLU A 33 2.67 -6.93 14.00
N CYS A 34 2.54 -5.85 13.21
CA CYS A 34 2.21 -4.55 13.78
C CYS A 34 0.75 -4.50 14.25
N VAL A 35 0.48 -3.64 15.23
CA VAL A 35 -0.86 -3.42 15.81
C VAL A 35 -1.89 -3.13 14.70
N GLN A 36 -2.97 -3.90 14.68
CA GLN A 36 -4.05 -3.78 13.69
C GLN A 36 -5.35 -4.42 14.21
N GLY A 37 -6.44 -4.27 13.46
CA GLY A 37 -7.77 -4.78 13.81
C GLY A 37 -8.65 -3.76 14.54
N ILE A 38 -9.96 -4.03 14.58
CA ILE A 38 -10.97 -3.23 15.31
C ILE A 38 -11.63 -4.07 16.41
N VAL A 39 -12.19 -5.22 16.03
CA VAL A 39 -12.86 -6.13 16.98
C VAL A 39 -11.83 -6.95 17.75
N ASP A 40 -11.01 -7.70 17.02
CA ASP A 40 -9.88 -8.44 17.59
C ASP A 40 -8.59 -7.70 17.28
N VAL A 41 -8.18 -6.80 18.18
CA VAL A 41 -6.90 -6.09 18.01
C VAL A 41 -5.75 -7.08 18.23
N THR A 42 -4.89 -7.25 17.22
CA THR A 42 -3.73 -8.16 17.25
C THR A 42 -2.41 -7.37 17.13
N GLY A 43 -1.29 -8.09 17.13
CA GLY A 43 0.04 -7.53 16.93
C GLY A 43 0.67 -6.87 18.17
N SER A 44 1.79 -6.21 17.91
CA SER A 44 2.64 -5.52 18.89
C SER A 44 3.16 -4.21 18.30
N GLU A 45 3.44 -3.22 19.16
CA GLU A 45 4.18 -2.02 18.73
C GLU A 45 5.65 -2.35 18.42
N ASP A 46 6.23 -3.34 19.11
CA ASP A 46 7.52 -3.91 18.72
C ASP A 46 7.34 -4.87 17.54
N CYS A 47 7.24 -4.30 16.33
CA CYS A 47 6.98 -5.05 15.10
C CYS A 47 7.97 -4.78 13.96
N LEU A 48 8.98 -3.90 14.13
CA LEU A 48 9.88 -3.46 13.04
C LEU A 48 11.00 -4.49 12.73
N TYR A 49 10.57 -5.61 12.14
CA TYR A 49 11.39 -6.77 11.79
C TYR A 49 11.38 -7.04 10.29
N VAL A 50 12.43 -7.72 9.83
CA VAL A 50 12.65 -8.14 8.44
C VAL A 50 12.87 -9.63 8.42
N ASN A 51 12.30 -10.30 7.42
CA ASN A 51 12.44 -11.71 7.14
C ASN A 51 13.20 -11.86 5.81
N VAL A 52 14.16 -12.79 5.75
CA VAL A 52 14.97 -13.06 4.56
C VAL A 52 14.91 -14.56 4.29
N TYR A 53 14.54 -14.92 3.06
CA TYR A 53 14.39 -16.30 2.61
C TYR A 53 15.25 -16.52 1.37
N THR A 54 16.04 -17.60 1.38
CA THR A 54 16.88 -18.01 0.26
C THR A 54 17.09 -19.52 0.30
N THR A 55 17.34 -20.13 -0.85
CA THR A 55 17.66 -21.57 -1.00
C THR A 55 19.15 -21.86 -0.93
N SER A 56 20.00 -20.85 -1.11
CA SER A 56 21.46 -20.97 -1.01
C SER A 56 22.10 -19.60 -0.75
N LEU A 57 23.34 -19.58 -0.26
CA LEU A 57 24.12 -18.36 -0.01
C LEU A 57 24.98 -17.95 -1.22
N THR A 58 24.54 -18.31 -2.43
CA THR A 58 25.16 -17.86 -3.70
C THR A 58 24.51 -16.56 -4.14
N GLU A 59 25.25 -15.70 -4.82
CA GLU A 59 24.77 -14.38 -5.25
C GLU A 59 23.57 -14.45 -6.22
N LYS A 60 22.43 -13.87 -5.82
CA LYS A 60 21.16 -13.86 -6.57
C LYS A 60 20.53 -12.47 -6.60
N ALA A 61 19.62 -12.25 -7.55
CA ALA A 61 18.75 -11.07 -7.51
C ALA A 61 17.86 -11.09 -6.26
N VAL A 62 17.54 -9.90 -5.75
CA VAL A 62 16.77 -9.73 -4.51
C VAL A 62 15.41 -9.14 -4.85
N MET A 63 14.34 -9.77 -4.34
CA MET A 63 12.98 -9.28 -4.44
C MET A 63 12.47 -8.90 -3.05
N VAL A 64 12.17 -7.62 -2.85
CA VAL A 64 11.75 -7.05 -1.57
C VAL A 64 10.27 -6.69 -1.64
N TYR A 65 9.45 -7.43 -0.91
CA TYR A 65 8.01 -7.24 -0.89
C TYR A 65 7.55 -6.27 0.20
N ILE A 66 6.76 -5.28 -0.19
CA ILE A 66 6.03 -4.37 0.67
C ILE A 66 4.56 -4.75 0.59
N TYR A 67 4.01 -5.29 1.68
CA TYR A 67 2.63 -5.80 1.69
C TYR A 67 1.58 -4.68 1.62
N GLY A 68 0.39 -5.03 1.14
CA GLY A 68 -0.80 -4.18 1.03
C GLY A 68 -1.59 -4.03 2.33
N GLY A 69 -2.92 -3.98 2.26
CA GLY A 69 -3.79 -3.89 3.44
C GLY A 69 -4.19 -2.47 3.86
N ALA A 70 -4.38 -1.59 2.88
CA ALA A 70 -4.96 -0.25 3.08
C ALA A 70 -4.23 0.61 4.13
N PHE A 71 -2.93 0.35 4.37
CA PHE A 71 -2.12 1.01 5.41
C PHE A 71 -2.54 0.74 6.86
N VAL A 72 -3.60 -0.04 7.10
CA VAL A 72 -4.20 -0.29 8.42
C VAL A 72 -4.13 -1.76 8.84
N ALA A 73 -3.80 -2.67 7.92
CA ALA A 73 -3.69 -4.10 8.15
C ALA A 73 -2.59 -4.73 7.27
N GLY A 74 -2.23 -5.98 7.56
CA GLY A 74 -1.22 -6.76 6.84
C GLY A 74 0.00 -7.10 7.68
N ASN A 75 0.81 -8.04 7.21
CA ASN A 75 2.07 -8.43 7.85
C ASN A 75 3.04 -9.09 6.86
N SER A 76 4.30 -9.24 7.29
CA SER A 76 5.37 -9.87 6.52
C SER A 76 5.56 -11.36 6.82
N SER A 77 4.60 -12.02 7.47
CA SER A 77 4.73 -13.42 7.89
C SER A 77 4.86 -14.35 6.69
N TYR A 78 5.55 -15.47 6.89
CA TYR A 78 5.69 -16.50 5.87
C TYR A 78 4.32 -17.04 5.44
N SER A 79 3.42 -17.30 6.39
CA SER A 79 2.13 -17.94 6.12
C SER A 79 1.19 -17.09 5.26
N LEU A 80 1.27 -15.76 5.34
CA LEU A 80 0.41 -14.88 4.55
C LEU A 80 0.98 -14.67 3.14
N HIS A 81 2.30 -14.62 3.01
CA HIS A 81 2.99 -14.34 1.75
C HIS A 81 4.08 -15.39 1.49
N THR A 82 3.66 -16.65 1.34
CA THR A 82 4.56 -17.80 1.17
C THR A 82 5.37 -17.64 -0.12
N PRO A 83 6.71 -17.47 -0.06
CA PRO A 83 7.52 -17.13 -1.23
C PRO A 83 8.04 -18.34 -2.00
N ASP A 84 7.55 -19.55 -1.73
CA ASP A 84 8.14 -20.81 -2.22
C ASP A 84 8.33 -20.84 -3.75
N TRP A 85 7.33 -20.38 -4.52
CA TRP A 85 7.44 -20.33 -5.99
C TRP A 85 8.42 -19.27 -6.49
N LEU A 86 8.62 -18.17 -5.74
CA LEU A 86 9.70 -17.24 -6.04
C LEU A 86 11.06 -17.87 -5.74
N LEU A 87 11.18 -18.59 -4.62
CA LEU A 87 12.43 -19.25 -4.21
C LEU A 87 12.86 -20.35 -5.19
N GLU A 88 11.92 -21.08 -5.80
CA GLU A 88 12.18 -22.02 -6.91
C GLU A 88 12.80 -21.34 -8.14
N ALA A 89 12.55 -20.05 -8.32
CA ALA A 89 13.08 -19.24 -9.41
C ALA A 89 14.40 -18.53 -9.07
N ASP A 90 15.16 -19.03 -8.09
CA ASP A 90 16.54 -18.61 -7.79
C ASP A 90 16.71 -17.10 -7.53
N VAL A 91 15.91 -16.58 -6.59
CA VAL A 91 16.02 -15.22 -6.05
C VAL A 91 16.12 -15.27 -4.52
N VAL A 92 16.61 -14.19 -3.91
CA VAL A 92 16.41 -13.93 -2.47
C VAL A 92 15.11 -13.17 -2.30
N TYR A 93 14.21 -13.70 -1.48
CA TYR A 93 12.97 -13.01 -1.11
C TYR A 93 13.13 -12.34 0.26
N VAL A 94 12.71 -11.09 0.35
CA VAL A 94 12.74 -10.30 1.58
C VAL A 94 11.37 -9.69 1.81
N SER A 95 10.86 -9.80 3.03
CA SER A 95 9.66 -9.11 3.48
C SER A 95 9.93 -8.44 4.82
N PHE A 96 9.20 -7.38 5.17
CA PHE A 96 9.38 -6.70 6.44
C PHE A 96 8.10 -6.01 6.89
N ASN A 97 7.96 -5.83 8.19
CA ASN A 97 6.86 -5.12 8.82
C ASN A 97 7.13 -3.61 8.85
N TYR A 98 6.08 -2.82 8.68
CA TYR A 98 6.07 -1.37 8.88
C TYR A 98 4.83 -0.98 9.70
N ARG A 99 4.90 0.11 10.48
CA ARG A 99 3.77 0.52 11.33
C ARG A 99 2.51 0.79 10.51
N LEU A 100 1.36 0.48 11.08
CA LEU A 100 0.05 0.59 10.44
C LEU A 100 -0.85 1.58 11.18
N GLY A 101 -1.91 2.02 10.51
CA GLY A 101 -2.96 2.87 11.08
C GLY A 101 -2.39 4.08 11.81
N ILE A 102 -2.98 4.40 12.96
CA ILE A 102 -2.57 5.55 13.75
C ILE A 102 -1.07 5.52 14.11
N PHE A 103 -0.50 4.34 14.36
CA PHE A 103 0.93 4.22 14.73
C PHE A 103 1.88 4.55 13.58
N GLY A 104 1.46 4.30 12.34
CA GLY A 104 2.25 4.52 11.13
C GLY A 104 2.02 5.88 10.46
N TYR A 105 0.85 6.47 10.64
CA TYR A 105 0.40 7.60 9.81
C TYR A 105 -0.29 8.73 10.59
N PHE A 106 -0.21 8.75 11.92
CA PHE A 106 -0.65 9.91 12.69
C PHE A 106 0.03 11.19 12.21
N SER A 107 -0.75 12.25 11.99
CA SER A 107 -0.26 13.55 11.54
C SER A 107 -1.23 14.67 11.92
N THR A 108 -0.69 15.79 12.39
CA THR A 108 -1.40 17.07 12.52
C THR A 108 -1.00 18.06 11.41
N LEU A 109 -0.21 17.61 10.42
CA LEU A 109 0.30 18.40 9.29
C LEU A 109 1.16 19.61 9.71
N ASP A 110 1.76 19.56 10.90
CA ASP A 110 2.79 20.50 11.35
C ASP A 110 4.16 19.80 11.50
N THR A 111 5.18 20.55 11.88
CA THR A 111 6.55 20.00 11.99
C THR A 111 6.76 19.10 13.22
N ILE A 112 5.80 19.02 14.15
CA ILE A 112 5.88 18.21 15.38
C ILE A 112 5.34 16.80 15.09
N ALA A 113 4.22 16.68 14.38
CA ALA A 113 3.68 15.42 13.88
C ALA A 113 3.42 15.51 12.36
N PRO A 114 4.48 15.50 11.54
CA PRO A 114 4.34 15.72 10.09
C PRO A 114 3.66 14.54 9.38
N GLY A 115 3.90 13.31 9.85
CA GLY A 115 3.29 12.07 9.31
C GLY A 115 4.28 11.11 8.66
N ASN A 116 3.72 10.15 7.91
CA ASN A 116 4.42 9.15 7.09
C ASN A 116 5.48 8.32 7.83
N LEU A 117 5.25 8.00 9.10
CA LEU A 117 6.18 7.21 9.90
C LEU A 117 6.39 5.80 9.32
N ALA A 118 5.34 5.18 8.81
CA ALA A 118 5.38 3.91 8.12
C ALA A 118 6.24 3.92 6.83
N LEU A 119 6.14 4.98 6.02
CA LEU A 119 7.00 5.14 4.83
C LEU A 119 8.47 5.34 5.23
N LYS A 120 8.71 6.02 6.38
CA LYS A 120 10.03 6.14 6.98
C LYS A 120 10.53 4.79 7.53
N ASP A 121 9.65 3.93 8.07
CA ASP A 121 9.98 2.56 8.49
C ASP A 121 10.45 1.73 7.30
N GLN A 122 9.67 1.74 6.21
CA GLN A 122 10.01 1.08 4.95
C GLN A 122 11.37 1.57 4.42
N CYS A 123 11.63 2.89 4.47
CA CYS A 123 12.90 3.44 4.05
C CYS A 123 14.09 2.93 4.89
N LEU A 124 13.92 2.85 6.21
CA LEU A 124 14.96 2.30 7.08
C LEU A 124 15.16 0.80 6.84
N ALA A 125 14.10 0.05 6.55
CA ALA A 125 14.18 -1.36 6.15
C ALA A 125 14.94 -1.53 4.83
N LEU A 126 14.63 -0.75 3.78
CA LEU A 126 15.34 -0.77 2.50
C LEU A 126 16.83 -0.46 2.67
N LYS A 127 17.17 0.53 3.49
CA LYS A 127 18.56 0.81 3.86
C LYS A 127 19.23 -0.33 4.63
N TRP A 128 18.49 -1.04 5.46
CA TRP A 128 19.00 -2.24 6.14
C TRP A 128 19.25 -3.35 5.12
N ILE A 129 18.33 -3.60 4.20
CA ILE A 129 18.45 -4.64 3.17
C ILE A 129 19.68 -4.36 2.31
N GLN A 130 19.81 -3.16 1.74
CA GLN A 130 20.97 -2.77 0.91
C GLN A 130 22.31 -3.02 1.59
N ARG A 131 22.41 -2.80 2.91
CA ARG A 131 23.67 -2.98 3.65
C ARG A 131 23.97 -4.42 4.04
N ASN A 132 22.96 -5.28 4.13
CA ASN A 132 23.11 -6.60 4.75
C ASN A 132 22.84 -7.77 3.81
N ILE A 133 22.18 -7.55 2.66
CA ILE A 133 21.64 -8.66 1.85
C ILE A 133 22.71 -9.58 1.25
N ASN A 134 23.93 -9.07 1.05
CA ASN A 134 25.08 -9.88 0.61
C ASN A 134 25.41 -11.02 1.59
N HIS A 135 25.13 -10.87 2.89
CA HIS A 135 25.31 -11.94 3.89
C HIS A 135 24.28 -13.09 3.75
N PHE A 136 23.23 -12.88 2.94
CA PHE A 136 22.16 -13.84 2.70
C PHE A 136 22.15 -14.33 1.24
N GLY A 137 23.26 -14.15 0.51
CA GLY A 137 23.37 -14.52 -0.90
C GLY A 137 22.64 -13.58 -1.86
N GLY A 138 22.17 -12.41 -1.42
CA GLY A 138 21.57 -11.44 -2.33
C GLY A 138 22.59 -10.45 -2.87
N ASP A 139 22.44 -10.03 -4.12
CA ASP A 139 23.22 -8.94 -4.70
C ASP A 139 22.56 -7.58 -4.38
N HIS A 140 23.24 -6.78 -3.57
CA HIS A 140 22.81 -5.42 -3.23
C HIS A 140 22.69 -4.44 -4.42
N ASN A 141 23.21 -4.79 -5.60
CA ASN A 141 23.06 -4.03 -6.86
C ASN A 141 21.95 -4.57 -7.76
N ARG A 142 21.26 -5.65 -7.36
CA ARG A 142 20.11 -6.22 -8.07
C ARG A 142 18.90 -6.40 -7.14
N ILE A 143 18.54 -5.32 -6.46
CA ILE A 143 17.35 -5.24 -5.61
C ILE A 143 16.16 -4.71 -6.42
N THR A 144 15.06 -5.46 -6.38
CA THR A 144 13.75 -5.09 -6.92
C THR A 144 12.77 -4.93 -5.77
N ILE A 145 12.22 -3.72 -5.59
CA ILE A 145 11.11 -3.53 -4.64
C ILE A 145 9.79 -3.80 -5.34
N PHE A 146 8.88 -4.47 -4.68
CA PHE A 146 7.55 -4.72 -5.22
C PHE A 146 6.50 -4.72 -4.14
N GLY A 147 5.25 -4.46 -4.53
CA GLY A 147 4.15 -4.44 -3.60
C GLY A 147 2.82 -4.37 -4.33
N GLN A 148 1.77 -4.76 -3.62
CA GLN A 148 0.40 -4.79 -4.11
C GLN A 148 -0.48 -3.83 -3.32
N SER A 149 -1.44 -3.16 -3.97
CA SER A 149 -2.36 -2.24 -3.32
C SER A 149 -1.63 -1.11 -2.57
N ALA A 150 -1.90 -0.90 -1.28
CA ALA A 150 -1.17 0.01 -0.40
C ALA A 150 0.36 -0.21 -0.41
N GLY A 151 0.82 -1.45 -0.63
CA GLY A 151 2.23 -1.78 -0.82
C GLY A 151 2.77 -1.25 -2.14
N SER A 152 1.97 -1.30 -3.21
CA SER A 152 2.29 -0.70 -4.50
C SER A 152 2.32 0.84 -4.45
N ALA A 153 1.36 1.45 -3.76
CA ALA A 153 1.40 2.88 -3.46
C ALA A 153 2.65 3.24 -2.63
N SER A 154 3.02 2.41 -1.67
CA SER A 154 4.27 2.56 -0.90
C SER A 154 5.49 2.51 -1.81
N VAL A 155 5.59 1.55 -2.74
CA VAL A 155 6.65 1.52 -3.77
C VAL A 155 6.67 2.82 -4.58
N SER A 156 5.50 3.32 -5.01
CA SER A 156 5.39 4.59 -5.74
C SER A 156 5.90 5.78 -4.93
N TYR A 157 5.66 5.80 -3.61
CA TYR A 157 6.20 6.82 -2.71
C TYR A 157 7.70 6.66 -2.46
N GLN A 158 8.22 5.44 -2.33
CA GLN A 158 9.67 5.19 -2.22
C GLN A 158 10.42 5.62 -3.48
N LEU A 159 9.81 5.50 -4.67
CA LEU A 159 10.35 6.05 -5.92
C LEU A 159 10.48 7.57 -5.91
N GLN A 160 9.62 8.27 -5.19
CA GLN A 160 9.62 9.74 -5.13
C GLN A 160 10.43 10.30 -3.96
N SER A 161 10.86 9.45 -3.02
CA SER A 161 11.62 9.88 -1.86
C SER A 161 13.12 9.83 -2.11
N ASN A 162 13.82 10.86 -1.65
CA ASN A 162 15.28 10.86 -1.56
C ASN A 162 15.81 9.84 -0.55
N CYS A 163 14.96 9.42 0.40
CA CYS A 163 15.42 8.61 1.51
C CYS A 163 15.88 7.20 1.06
N ALA A 164 15.23 6.63 0.03
CA ALA A 164 15.50 5.28 -0.48
C ALA A 164 16.24 5.28 -1.82
N ASN A 165 16.70 6.45 -2.29
CA ASN A 165 17.46 6.56 -3.52
C ASN A 165 18.73 5.68 -3.45
N GLY A 166 18.98 4.92 -4.52
CA GLY A 166 20.10 3.99 -4.62
C GLY A 166 19.99 2.70 -3.79
N THR A 167 18.89 2.47 -3.06
CA THR A 167 18.69 1.23 -2.29
C THR A 167 18.08 0.08 -3.10
N TYR A 168 17.58 0.38 -4.30
CA TYR A 168 16.99 -0.56 -5.25
C TYR A 168 17.28 -0.11 -6.68
N GLN A 169 17.17 -1.04 -7.62
CA GLN A 169 17.47 -0.81 -9.03
C GLN A 169 16.25 -1.01 -9.93
N ARG A 170 15.16 -1.58 -9.40
CA ARG A 170 13.93 -1.90 -10.14
C ARG A 170 12.72 -1.83 -9.23
N ALA A 171 11.54 -1.61 -9.82
CA ALA A 171 10.28 -1.56 -9.09
C ALA A 171 9.17 -2.35 -9.80
N ILE A 172 8.27 -2.99 -9.03
CA ILE A 172 7.03 -3.57 -9.55
C ILE A 172 5.85 -3.01 -8.73
N LEU A 173 4.88 -2.43 -9.41
CA LEU A 173 3.72 -1.77 -8.81
C LEU A 173 2.44 -2.49 -9.22
N GLU A 174 1.91 -3.29 -8.31
CA GLU A 174 0.74 -4.13 -8.56
C GLU A 174 -0.52 -3.45 -8.01
N SER A 175 -1.39 -2.98 -8.91
CA SER A 175 -2.75 -2.53 -8.56
C SER A 175 -2.75 -1.33 -7.58
N GLY A 176 -1.80 -0.40 -7.72
CA GLY A 176 -1.71 0.79 -6.87
C GLY A 176 -0.64 1.79 -7.30
N SER A 177 -0.80 3.05 -6.88
CA SER A 177 0.17 4.12 -7.11
C SER A 177 -0.07 5.28 -6.15
N SER A 178 0.89 6.20 -6.04
CA SER A 178 0.71 7.45 -5.28
C SER A 178 -0.33 8.41 -5.88
N LEU A 179 -0.83 8.15 -7.10
CA LEU A 179 -1.91 8.91 -7.72
C LEU A 179 -3.30 8.33 -7.43
N CYS A 180 -3.39 7.14 -6.84
CA CYS A 180 -4.66 6.57 -6.42
C CYS A 180 -5.30 7.47 -5.35
N LEU A 181 -6.59 7.76 -5.48
CA LEU A 181 -7.28 8.69 -4.58
C LEU A 181 -7.20 8.24 -3.11
N TRP A 182 -7.34 6.93 -2.89
CA TRP A 182 -7.20 6.27 -1.60
C TRP A 182 -5.80 6.37 -0.99
N ALA A 183 -4.76 6.60 -1.79
CA ALA A 183 -3.35 6.57 -1.36
C ALA A 183 -2.85 7.89 -0.77
N LEU A 184 -3.70 8.92 -0.68
CA LEU A 184 -3.37 10.21 -0.07
C LEU A 184 -4.46 10.66 0.90
N HIS A 185 -4.12 10.76 2.18
CA HIS A 185 -5.02 11.18 3.23
C HIS A 185 -5.08 12.71 3.32
N ARG A 186 -6.26 13.28 3.02
CA ARG A 186 -6.47 14.73 2.95
C ARG A 186 -7.02 15.37 4.23
N GLU A 187 -7.49 14.57 5.18
CA GLU A 187 -8.15 15.04 6.41
C GLU A 187 -7.35 14.72 7.67
N ALA A 188 -6.04 14.45 7.55
CA ALA A 188 -5.19 13.97 8.66
C ALA A 188 -5.25 14.83 9.91
N ASN A 189 -5.16 16.15 9.77
CA ASN A 189 -5.23 17.05 10.92
C ASN A 189 -6.59 16.98 11.63
N ARG A 190 -7.69 16.91 10.87
CA ARG A 190 -9.06 16.76 11.41
C ARG A 190 -9.18 15.44 12.17
N THR A 191 -8.72 14.34 11.57
CA THR A 191 -8.74 12.99 12.16
C THR A 191 -7.92 12.93 13.44
N ALA A 192 -6.73 13.54 13.47
CA ALA A 192 -5.90 13.62 14.67
C ALA A 192 -6.61 14.32 15.83
N HIS A 193 -7.30 15.44 15.57
CA HIS A 193 -8.05 16.18 16.60
C HIS A 193 -9.29 15.43 17.06
N GLN A 194 -10.00 14.74 16.16
CA GLN A 194 -11.15 13.91 16.51
C GLN A 194 -10.75 12.72 17.40
N VAL A 195 -9.65 12.05 17.09
CA VAL A 195 -9.10 10.98 17.94
C VAL A 195 -8.66 11.52 19.29
N ALA A 196 -7.98 12.67 19.34
CA ALA A 196 -7.61 13.29 20.61
C ALA A 196 -8.85 13.58 21.47
N LYS A 197 -9.91 14.11 20.86
CA LYS A 197 -11.19 14.36 21.54
C LYS A 197 -11.84 13.07 22.05
N LEU A 198 -11.85 12.00 21.25
CA LEU A 198 -12.40 10.69 21.65
C LEU A 198 -11.75 10.18 22.94
N PHE A 199 -10.44 10.37 23.11
CA PHE A 199 -9.70 9.95 24.29
C PHE A 199 -9.57 11.02 25.38
N ASN A 200 -10.34 12.12 25.30
CA ASN A 200 -10.29 13.24 26.23
C ASN A 200 -8.87 13.83 26.40
N VAL A 201 -8.07 13.83 25.32
CA VAL A 201 -6.74 14.43 25.27
C VAL A 201 -6.84 15.90 24.89
N ASP A 202 -6.08 16.75 25.59
CA ASP A 202 -5.97 18.18 25.26
C ASP A 202 -5.42 18.36 23.84
N SER A 203 -6.27 18.91 22.97
CA SER A 203 -6.00 19.16 21.55
C SER A 203 -5.66 20.62 21.25
N SER A 204 -5.29 21.41 22.25
CA SER A 204 -4.89 22.82 22.07
C SER A 204 -3.60 22.99 21.25
N ASN A 205 -2.73 21.98 21.22
CA ASN A 205 -1.59 21.92 20.29
C ASN A 205 -1.10 20.47 20.10
N THR A 206 -0.31 20.26 19.04
CA THR A 206 0.20 18.93 18.66
C THR A 206 1.04 18.25 19.74
N SER A 207 1.88 18.99 20.48
CA SER A 207 2.71 18.39 21.53
C SER A 207 1.86 17.74 22.62
N LYS A 208 0.78 18.41 23.04
CA LYS A 208 -0.15 17.86 24.04
C LYS A 208 -0.94 16.67 23.50
N ILE A 209 -1.34 16.70 22.23
CA ILE A 209 -1.98 15.55 21.57
C ILE A 209 -1.04 14.33 21.62
N LEU A 210 0.21 14.49 21.18
CA LEU A 210 1.19 13.41 21.19
C LEU A 210 1.45 12.88 22.61
N GLU A 211 1.65 13.77 23.58
CA GLU A 211 1.89 13.39 24.97
C GLU A 211 0.71 12.61 25.56
N GLY A 212 -0.53 13.05 25.30
CA GLY A 212 -1.73 12.37 25.76
C GLY A 212 -1.93 11.01 25.09
N LEU A 213 -1.83 10.93 23.76
CA LEU A 213 -2.02 9.67 23.02
C LEU A 213 -0.92 8.63 23.32
N ARG A 214 0.29 9.05 23.68
CA ARG A 214 1.35 8.14 24.16
C ARG A 214 1.02 7.44 25.47
N LYS A 215 0.15 8.03 26.31
CA LYS A 215 -0.27 7.46 27.60
C LYS A 215 -1.41 6.45 27.47
N ILE A 216 -2.08 6.39 26.32
CA ILE A 216 -3.19 5.45 26.07
C ILE A 216 -2.62 4.06 25.75
N ASP A 217 -3.25 3.01 26.26
CA ASP A 217 -2.94 1.64 25.88
C ASP A 217 -3.08 1.45 24.36
N TYR A 218 -2.14 0.74 23.72
CA TYR A 218 -2.10 0.66 22.27
C TYR A 218 -3.30 -0.08 21.68
N ARG A 219 -3.90 -1.04 22.39
CA ARG A 219 -5.06 -1.79 21.90
C ARG A 219 -6.29 -0.90 21.92
N THR A 220 -6.48 -0.21 23.04
CA THR A 220 -7.55 0.79 23.20
C THR A 220 -7.43 1.90 22.16
N LEU A 221 -6.21 2.40 21.94
CA LEU A 221 -5.94 3.44 20.95
C LEU A 221 -6.22 2.96 19.53
N GLN A 222 -5.77 1.76 19.16
CA GLN A 222 -6.03 1.16 17.85
C GLN A 222 -7.53 1.05 17.58
N GLN A 223 -8.28 0.45 18.51
CA GLN A 223 -9.72 0.23 18.36
C GLN A 223 -10.47 1.55 18.20
N GLY A 224 -10.27 2.49 19.12
CA GLY A 224 -11.00 3.77 19.08
C GLY A 224 -10.59 4.64 17.89
N SER A 225 -9.30 4.71 17.57
CA SER A 225 -8.84 5.51 16.43
C SER A 225 -9.35 4.99 15.08
N LEU A 226 -9.35 3.67 14.87
CA LEU A 226 -9.82 3.09 13.62
C LEU A 226 -11.36 3.15 13.49
N ALA A 227 -12.10 3.07 14.60
CA ALA A 227 -13.54 3.33 14.61
C ALA A 227 -13.86 4.78 14.21
N GLU A 228 -13.19 5.77 14.82
CA GLU A 228 -13.37 7.19 14.49
C GLU A 228 -12.98 7.48 13.03
N ALA A 229 -11.84 6.93 12.58
CA ALA A 229 -11.42 7.03 11.18
C ALA A 229 -12.47 6.46 10.22
N SER A 230 -13.09 5.32 10.56
CA SER A 230 -14.14 4.72 9.73
C SER A 230 -15.37 5.63 9.63
N ALA A 231 -15.76 6.28 10.73
CA ALA A 231 -16.86 7.25 10.72
C ALA A 231 -16.56 8.47 9.83
N ILE A 232 -15.34 9.02 9.92
CA ILE A 232 -14.89 10.13 9.08
C ILE A 232 -14.86 9.73 7.60
N ALA A 233 -14.37 8.53 7.28
CA ALA A 233 -14.30 8.03 5.92
C ALA A 233 -15.69 7.94 5.26
N LEU A 234 -16.75 7.63 6.01
CA LEU A 234 -18.13 7.63 5.50
C LEU A 234 -18.62 9.04 5.12
N GLU A 235 -18.10 10.10 5.75
CA GLU A 235 -18.46 11.46 5.34
C GLU A 235 -17.93 11.80 3.95
N ASN A 236 -16.71 11.34 3.63
CA ASN A 236 -15.96 11.73 2.43
C ASN A 236 -14.94 10.64 2.00
N PRO A 237 -15.38 9.54 1.37
CA PRO A 237 -14.50 8.41 1.06
C PRO A 237 -13.47 8.73 -0.03
N LEU A 238 -13.70 9.78 -0.83
CA LEU A 238 -12.73 10.27 -1.81
C LEU A 238 -11.62 11.13 -1.19
N ALA A 239 -11.64 11.39 0.13
CA ALA A 239 -10.53 12.08 0.83
C ALA A 239 -9.32 11.20 1.13
N GLY A 240 -9.34 9.95 0.68
CA GLY A 240 -8.27 9.00 0.92
C GLY A 240 -8.54 8.08 2.11
N ILE A 241 -7.74 7.02 2.22
CA ILE A 241 -7.77 6.17 3.40
C ILE A 241 -7.22 6.94 4.59
N GLN A 242 -8.00 6.95 5.67
CA GLN A 242 -7.60 7.53 6.94
C GLN A 242 -6.39 6.79 7.50
N PHE A 243 -5.48 7.52 8.14
CA PHE A 243 -4.16 6.99 8.50
C PHE A 243 -3.40 6.36 7.32
N GLY A 244 -3.47 7.01 6.15
CA GLY A 244 -2.59 6.78 5.02
C GLY A 244 -1.55 7.89 4.84
N PRO A 245 -0.77 7.85 3.74
CA PRO A 245 0.24 8.85 3.41
C PRO A 245 -0.33 10.28 3.35
N VAL A 246 0.46 11.27 3.78
CA VAL A 246 0.11 12.70 3.80
C VAL A 246 1.19 13.55 3.14
N ILE A 247 0.84 14.72 2.60
CA ILE A 247 1.84 15.72 2.21
C ILE A 247 2.36 16.38 3.47
N GLU A 248 3.61 16.11 3.83
CA GLU A 248 4.23 16.71 5.02
C GLU A 248 4.51 18.20 4.78
N PRO A 249 4.49 19.03 5.85
CA PRO A 249 5.09 20.35 5.76
C PRO A 249 6.57 20.23 5.42
N TYR A 250 7.14 21.25 4.77
CA TYR A 250 8.56 21.22 4.44
C TYR A 250 9.43 21.27 5.69
N HIS A 251 10.27 20.25 5.88
CA HIS A 251 11.37 20.20 6.85
C HIS A 251 12.43 19.19 6.40
N SER A 252 13.61 19.19 7.02
CA SER A 252 14.76 18.36 6.60
C SER A 252 14.52 16.84 6.66
N GLY A 253 13.55 16.41 7.47
CA GLY A 253 13.18 15.00 7.64
C GLY A 253 11.87 14.61 6.95
N ALA A 254 11.29 15.49 6.13
CA ALA A 254 10.04 15.22 5.44
C ALA A 254 10.23 14.07 4.43
N PHE A 255 9.30 13.12 4.38
CA PHE A 255 9.40 12.01 3.43
C PHE A 255 9.03 12.45 1.99
N PHE A 256 7.94 13.21 1.84
CA PHE A 256 7.64 14.05 0.68
C PHE A 256 6.77 15.24 1.12
N PHE A 257 6.90 16.37 0.41
CA PHE A 257 6.16 17.61 0.69
C PHE A 257 5.52 18.23 -0.55
N ASN A 258 5.56 17.53 -1.69
CA ASN A 258 4.97 17.94 -2.96
C ASN A 258 3.92 16.93 -3.43
N TYR A 259 3.01 17.37 -4.30
CA TYR A 259 2.04 16.48 -4.95
C TYR A 259 2.72 15.54 -5.94
N SER A 260 2.39 14.25 -5.84
CA SER A 260 2.95 13.20 -6.70
C SER A 260 2.68 13.42 -8.19
N GLU A 261 1.52 13.97 -8.56
CA GLU A 261 1.20 14.25 -9.97
C GLU A 261 2.25 15.18 -10.61
N ARG A 262 2.65 16.22 -9.89
CA ARG A 262 3.67 17.15 -10.34
C ARG A 262 5.04 16.46 -10.40
N GLY A 263 5.43 15.78 -9.33
CA GLY A 263 6.72 15.09 -9.25
C GLY A 263 6.91 14.07 -10.37
N LEU A 264 5.92 13.20 -10.59
CA LEU A 264 5.96 12.17 -11.62
C LEU A 264 5.92 12.76 -13.04
N SER A 265 5.11 13.80 -13.29
CA SER A 265 5.00 14.39 -14.63
C SER A 265 6.24 15.20 -15.03
N GLU A 266 6.91 15.83 -14.08
CA GLU A 266 8.16 16.60 -14.26
C GLU A 266 9.43 15.73 -14.15
N GLY A 267 9.30 14.44 -13.85
CA GLY A 267 10.45 13.52 -13.76
C GLY A 267 11.22 13.59 -12.44
N HIS A 268 10.66 14.21 -11.39
CA HIS A 268 11.24 14.29 -10.05
C HIS A 268 10.97 13.00 -9.24
N PHE A 269 11.57 11.89 -9.66
CA PHE A 269 11.56 10.60 -8.97
C PHE A 269 12.83 9.80 -9.31
N ASN A 270 13.09 8.71 -8.60
CA ASN A 270 14.21 7.81 -8.85
C ASN A 270 13.93 6.99 -10.12
N HIS A 271 14.67 7.24 -11.20
CA HIS A 271 14.46 6.61 -12.50
C HIS A 271 14.99 5.18 -12.52
N VAL A 272 14.11 4.21 -12.33
CA VAL A 272 14.41 2.78 -12.45
C VAL A 272 13.46 2.11 -13.43
N PRO A 273 13.87 1.01 -14.12
CA PRO A 273 12.95 0.17 -14.86
C PRO A 273 11.80 -0.28 -13.95
N THR A 274 10.58 -0.27 -14.47
CA THR A 274 9.37 -0.53 -13.69
C THR A 274 8.43 -1.50 -14.41
N ILE A 275 7.87 -2.48 -13.70
CA ILE A 275 6.62 -3.15 -14.08
C ILE A 275 5.48 -2.46 -13.33
N MET A 276 4.35 -2.22 -13.99
CA MET A 276 3.16 -1.67 -13.35
C MET A 276 1.91 -2.23 -13.99
N GLY A 277 0.85 -2.43 -13.23
CA GLY A 277 -0.40 -2.92 -13.82
C GLY A 277 -1.56 -2.93 -12.86
N VAL A 278 -2.65 -3.49 -13.36
CA VAL A 278 -3.94 -3.62 -12.67
C VAL A 278 -4.56 -4.95 -13.02
N ASN A 279 -5.52 -5.36 -12.21
CA ASN A 279 -6.40 -6.48 -12.56
C ASN A 279 -7.52 -6.01 -13.48
N SER A 280 -8.08 -6.94 -14.25
CA SER A 280 -9.11 -6.64 -15.26
C SER A 280 -10.42 -6.09 -14.67
N ASN A 281 -10.70 -6.35 -13.38
CA ASN A 281 -11.87 -5.81 -12.69
C ASN A 281 -11.59 -5.58 -11.18
N GLU A 282 -10.69 -4.66 -10.86
CA GLU A 282 -10.24 -4.35 -9.49
C GLU A 282 -11.36 -4.27 -8.43
N GLY A 283 -12.46 -3.58 -8.73
CA GLY A 283 -13.61 -3.42 -7.84
C GLY A 283 -14.38 -4.72 -7.57
N ALA A 284 -14.13 -5.80 -8.32
CA ALA A 284 -14.83 -7.08 -8.17
C ALA A 284 -14.53 -7.80 -6.86
N THR A 285 -13.46 -7.46 -6.14
CA THR A 285 -13.18 -7.99 -4.78
C THR A 285 -14.27 -7.63 -3.79
N ALA A 286 -15.13 -6.65 -4.11
CA ALA A 286 -16.36 -6.45 -3.35
C ALA A 286 -17.27 -7.69 -3.41
N GLY A 287 -17.27 -8.48 -4.49
CA GLY A 287 -18.08 -9.70 -4.75
C GLY A 287 -19.59 -9.46 -4.83
N SER A 288 -20.04 -8.47 -4.06
CA SER A 288 -21.36 -7.85 -3.97
C SER A 288 -21.15 -6.55 -3.18
N ILE A 289 -21.87 -5.48 -3.51
CA ILE A 289 -21.89 -4.30 -2.61
C ILE A 289 -22.60 -4.75 -1.33
N PRO A 290 -21.95 -4.70 -0.15
CA PRO A 290 -22.59 -5.14 1.08
C PRO A 290 -23.93 -4.42 1.25
N ALA A 291 -24.97 -5.12 1.70
CA ALA A 291 -26.30 -4.53 1.83
C ALA A 291 -26.29 -3.23 2.67
N LEU A 292 -25.40 -3.15 3.66
CA LEU A 292 -25.16 -1.98 4.50
C LEU A 292 -24.61 -0.75 3.74
N ILE A 293 -23.92 -0.95 2.61
CA ILE A 293 -23.38 0.12 1.77
C ILE A 293 -24.42 0.62 0.76
N ARG A 294 -25.46 -0.15 0.43
CA ARG A 294 -26.48 0.27 -0.55
C ARG A 294 -27.24 1.55 -0.13
N PRO A 295 -27.71 1.72 1.12
CA PRO A 295 -28.30 2.98 1.58
C PRO A 295 -27.31 4.14 1.48
N TYR A 296 -26.02 3.88 1.74
CA TYR A 296 -24.98 4.89 1.64
C TYR A 296 -24.81 5.40 0.19
N LEU A 297 -24.97 4.54 -0.81
CA LEU A 297 -24.89 4.94 -2.23
C LEU A 297 -25.98 5.94 -2.64
N LEU A 298 -27.17 5.91 -2.01
CA LEU A 298 -28.22 6.90 -2.27
C LEU A 298 -27.77 8.34 -1.98
N LYS A 299 -26.79 8.52 -1.07
CA LYS A 299 -26.17 9.83 -0.83
C LYS A 299 -25.59 10.43 -2.11
N TYR A 300 -24.99 9.61 -2.98
CA TYR A 300 -24.41 10.05 -4.25
C TYR A 300 -25.46 10.28 -5.33
N ASP A 301 -26.65 9.69 -5.18
CA ASP A 301 -27.78 10.03 -6.04
C ASP A 301 -28.32 11.42 -5.72
N LEU A 302 -28.45 11.75 -4.42
CA LEU A 302 -28.93 13.03 -3.91
C LEU A 302 -27.89 14.16 -3.99
N GLN A 303 -26.61 13.82 -3.84
CA GLN A 303 -25.47 14.74 -3.81
C GLN A 303 -24.42 14.28 -4.83
N TYR A 304 -24.76 14.34 -6.12
CA TYR A 304 -23.90 13.83 -7.18
C TYR A 304 -22.54 14.51 -7.23
N GLU A 305 -22.39 15.73 -6.70
CA GLU A 305 -21.09 16.41 -6.62
C GLU A 305 -20.03 15.62 -5.83
N LEU A 306 -20.45 14.69 -4.99
CA LEU A 306 -19.56 13.82 -4.23
C LEU A 306 -18.86 12.76 -5.08
N LEU A 307 -19.30 12.55 -6.34
CA LEU A 307 -18.61 11.66 -7.29
C LEU A 307 -17.31 12.26 -7.82
N ALA A 308 -17.05 13.55 -7.58
CA ALA A 308 -15.79 14.19 -7.89
C ALA A 308 -15.02 14.56 -6.60
N PRO A 309 -13.72 14.22 -6.49
CA PRO A 309 -12.91 14.61 -5.35
C PRO A 309 -12.91 16.12 -5.12
N LYS A 310 -12.91 16.54 -3.85
CA LYS A 310 -12.99 17.98 -3.50
C LYS A 310 -11.81 18.79 -4.04
N ASP A 311 -10.65 18.16 -4.16
CA ASP A 311 -9.38 18.72 -4.61
C ASP A 311 -9.13 18.55 -6.11
N LEU A 312 -10.05 17.95 -6.88
CA LEU A 312 -9.96 17.87 -8.34
C LEU A 312 -9.78 19.25 -8.98
N THR A 313 -10.52 20.25 -8.46
CA THR A 313 -10.39 21.65 -8.86
C THR A 313 -10.94 22.58 -7.79
N LYS A 314 -10.36 23.78 -7.68
CA LYS A 314 -10.88 24.86 -6.81
C LYS A 314 -12.16 25.51 -7.37
N ASN A 315 -12.47 25.29 -8.65
CA ASN A 315 -13.67 25.85 -9.27
C ASN A 315 -14.87 24.90 -9.05
N LEU A 316 -15.80 25.31 -8.18
CA LEU A 316 -16.97 24.51 -7.82
C LEU A 316 -17.84 24.13 -9.02
N GLN A 317 -18.00 25.03 -10.00
CA GLN A 317 -18.81 24.79 -11.18
C GLN A 317 -18.17 23.71 -12.07
N LYS A 318 -16.87 23.79 -12.34
CA LYS A 318 -16.14 22.75 -13.08
C LYS A 318 -16.17 21.40 -12.36
N ARG A 319 -16.12 21.40 -11.02
CA ARG A 319 -16.25 20.17 -10.23
C ARG A 319 -17.64 19.55 -10.38
N ARG A 320 -18.69 20.36 -10.36
CA ARG A 320 -20.08 19.92 -10.63
C ARG A 320 -20.24 19.32 -12.02
N GLU A 321 -19.68 19.97 -13.03
CA GLU A 321 -19.68 19.48 -14.41
C GLU A 321 -18.96 18.13 -14.52
N ALA A 322 -17.79 18.00 -13.90
CA ALA A 322 -17.06 16.73 -13.86
C ALA A 322 -17.85 15.63 -13.15
N ALA A 323 -18.43 15.93 -11.98
CA ALA A 323 -19.23 14.97 -11.22
C ALA A 323 -20.48 14.52 -11.99
N PHE A 324 -21.13 15.45 -12.70
CA PHE A 324 -22.27 15.15 -13.56
C PHE A 324 -21.85 14.27 -14.75
N ALA A 325 -20.70 14.56 -15.38
CA ALA A 325 -20.16 13.72 -16.46
C ALA A 325 -19.83 12.30 -15.97
N ILE A 326 -19.25 12.15 -14.78
CA ILE A 326 -19.01 10.84 -14.13
C ILE A 326 -20.34 10.12 -13.91
N LYS A 327 -21.34 10.81 -13.35
CA LYS A 327 -22.67 10.22 -13.11
C LYS A 327 -23.28 9.69 -14.40
N LEU A 328 -23.30 10.50 -15.45
CA LEU A 328 -23.85 10.10 -16.75
C LEU A 328 -23.09 8.93 -17.38
N HIS A 329 -21.76 8.95 -17.32
CA HIS A 329 -20.93 7.93 -17.95
C HIS A 329 -21.13 6.53 -17.32
N TYR A 330 -21.19 6.45 -15.99
CA TYR A 330 -21.25 5.16 -15.29
C TYR A 330 -22.68 4.74 -14.90
N PHE A 331 -23.56 5.68 -14.59
CA PHE A 331 -24.84 5.40 -13.93
C PHE A 331 -26.06 5.95 -14.67
N ASN A 332 -25.86 6.79 -15.68
CA ASN A 332 -26.92 7.47 -16.43
C ASN A 332 -27.90 8.20 -15.47
N ILE A 333 -29.21 7.98 -15.62
CA ILE A 333 -30.25 8.53 -14.75
C ILE A 333 -30.70 7.56 -13.65
N LEU A 334 -30.16 6.34 -13.63
CA LEU A 334 -30.58 5.31 -12.69
C LEU A 334 -29.83 5.45 -11.34
N PRO A 335 -30.47 5.10 -10.21
CA PRO A 335 -29.82 5.14 -8.91
C PRO A 335 -28.57 4.23 -8.84
N LEU A 336 -27.51 4.72 -8.17
CA LEU A 336 -26.27 3.95 -7.97
C LEU A 336 -26.52 2.67 -7.16
N SER A 337 -27.41 2.74 -6.17
CA SER A 337 -27.74 1.63 -5.26
C SER A 337 -28.38 0.41 -5.95
N LEU A 338 -28.84 0.57 -7.19
CA LEU A 338 -29.47 -0.48 -8.01
C LEU A 338 -28.53 -1.05 -9.09
N GLN A 339 -27.33 -0.49 -9.26
CA GLN A 339 -26.43 -0.80 -10.38
C GLN A 339 -25.09 -1.33 -9.90
N THR A 340 -25.07 -2.56 -9.35
CA THR A 340 -23.86 -3.18 -8.79
C THR A 340 -22.69 -3.16 -9.76
N ASP A 341 -22.90 -3.62 -11.00
CA ASP A 341 -21.84 -3.75 -12.00
C ASP A 341 -21.25 -2.39 -12.39
N SER A 342 -22.10 -1.37 -12.54
CA SER A 342 -21.67 0.00 -12.82
C SER A 342 -20.85 0.59 -11.67
N VAL A 343 -21.23 0.31 -10.42
CA VAL A 343 -20.49 0.78 -9.24
C VAL A 343 -19.12 0.10 -9.18
N ILE A 344 -19.08 -1.21 -9.43
CA ILE A 344 -17.82 -1.97 -9.48
C ILE A 344 -16.92 -1.43 -10.59
N LYS A 345 -17.47 -1.20 -11.79
CA LYS A 345 -16.73 -0.62 -12.92
C LYS A 345 -16.22 0.78 -12.61
N TYR A 346 -17.04 1.63 -11.99
CA TYR A 346 -16.64 2.96 -11.53
C TYR A 346 -15.48 2.88 -10.52
N ILE A 347 -15.58 2.02 -9.51
CA ILE A 347 -14.51 1.82 -8.52
C ILE A 347 -13.23 1.35 -9.20
N SER A 348 -13.30 0.35 -10.08
CA SER A 348 -12.15 -0.16 -10.83
C SER A 348 -11.44 0.96 -11.58
N ASP A 349 -12.20 1.82 -12.27
CA ASP A 349 -11.61 2.89 -13.07
C ASP A 349 -11.10 4.06 -12.24
N ASP A 350 -11.88 4.51 -11.27
CA ASP A 350 -11.62 5.72 -10.49
C ASP A 350 -10.49 5.51 -9.45
N GLN A 351 -10.48 4.35 -8.80
CA GLN A 351 -9.58 4.06 -7.69
C GLN A 351 -8.28 3.38 -8.14
N PHE A 352 -8.27 2.71 -9.31
CA PHE A 352 -7.12 1.93 -9.78
C PHE A 352 -6.72 2.24 -11.23
N ASN A 353 -7.55 1.91 -12.23
CA ASN A 353 -7.12 1.91 -13.64
C ASN A 353 -6.64 3.28 -14.10
N ARG A 354 -7.42 4.34 -13.86
CA ARG A 354 -7.06 5.71 -14.27
C ARG A 354 -5.76 6.18 -13.58
N PRO A 355 -5.64 6.19 -12.24
CA PRO A 355 -4.43 6.68 -11.59
C PRO A 355 -3.18 5.82 -11.87
N VAL A 356 -3.30 4.50 -11.96
CA VAL A 356 -2.17 3.60 -12.28
C VAL A 356 -1.72 3.82 -13.73
N ARG A 357 -2.64 3.89 -14.70
CA ARG A 357 -2.31 4.21 -16.10
C ARG A 357 -1.67 5.59 -16.23
N LYS A 358 -2.18 6.59 -15.50
CA LYS A 358 -1.61 7.94 -15.49
C LYS A 358 -0.19 7.95 -14.93
N THR A 359 0.06 7.20 -13.86
CA THR A 359 1.40 7.01 -13.28
C THR A 359 2.35 6.39 -14.31
N ALA A 360 1.94 5.29 -14.95
CA ALA A 360 2.74 4.62 -15.98
C ALA A 360 3.10 5.57 -17.13
N LEU A 361 2.13 6.34 -17.64
CA LEU A 361 2.36 7.32 -18.72
C LEU A 361 3.30 8.46 -18.30
N ASN A 362 3.23 8.91 -17.05
CA ASN A 362 4.13 9.93 -16.54
C ASN A 362 5.56 9.38 -16.38
N MET A 363 5.72 8.17 -15.81
CA MET A 363 7.02 7.53 -15.61
C MET A 363 7.69 7.11 -16.93
N ALA A 364 6.93 6.63 -17.91
CA ALA A 364 7.43 6.14 -19.20
C ALA A 364 8.15 7.22 -20.03
N LYS A 365 7.98 8.51 -19.69
CA LYS A 365 8.72 9.61 -20.29
C LYS A 365 10.19 9.65 -19.88
N TYR A 366 10.55 9.01 -18.76
CA TYR A 366 11.86 9.13 -18.11
C TYR A 366 12.55 7.78 -17.87
N SER A 367 11.81 6.68 -17.71
CA SER A 367 12.38 5.34 -17.53
C SER A 367 11.56 4.24 -18.23
N PRO A 368 12.13 3.05 -18.49
CA PRO A 368 11.39 1.93 -19.07
C PRO A 368 10.22 1.49 -18.16
N VAL A 369 9.02 1.40 -18.74
CA VAL A 369 7.82 0.93 -18.06
C VAL A 369 7.19 -0.21 -18.85
N TYR A 370 6.99 -1.35 -18.20
CA TYR A 370 6.24 -2.49 -18.73
C TYR A 370 4.87 -2.51 -18.06
N PHE A 371 3.81 -2.36 -18.86
CA PHE A 371 2.45 -2.34 -18.35
C PHE A 371 1.77 -3.70 -18.51
N TYR A 372 1.14 -4.22 -17.46
CA TYR A 372 0.36 -5.45 -17.51
C TYR A 372 -1.10 -5.22 -17.13
N VAL A 373 -1.98 -6.10 -17.65
CA VAL A 373 -3.33 -6.28 -17.15
C VAL A 373 -3.50 -7.75 -16.82
N PHE A 374 -3.78 -8.08 -15.57
CA PHE A 374 -4.00 -9.46 -15.17
C PHE A 374 -5.49 -9.81 -15.32
N SER A 375 -5.78 -10.78 -16.17
CA SER A 375 -7.16 -11.14 -16.57
C SER A 375 -7.41 -12.65 -16.57
N HIS A 376 -6.54 -13.42 -15.92
CA HIS A 376 -6.72 -14.87 -15.81
C HIS A 376 -7.67 -15.18 -14.65
N GLU A 377 -8.91 -15.54 -14.99
CA GLU A 377 -9.93 -15.97 -14.04
C GLU A 377 -9.65 -17.42 -13.60
N GLY A 378 -9.05 -17.57 -12.43
CA GLY A 378 -8.62 -18.87 -11.95
C GLY A 378 -8.69 -19.02 -10.44
N ARG A 379 -8.61 -20.27 -9.96
CA ARG A 379 -8.88 -20.58 -8.54
C ARG A 379 -7.77 -20.15 -7.60
N LEU A 380 -6.54 -20.01 -8.12
CA LEU A 380 -5.42 -19.53 -7.32
C LEU A 380 -5.65 -18.11 -6.77
N GLY A 381 -6.51 -17.32 -7.41
CA GLY A 381 -6.92 -16.01 -6.89
C GLY A 381 -7.84 -16.06 -5.67
N GLY A 382 -8.20 -17.25 -5.17
CA GLY A 382 -9.04 -17.43 -3.98
C GLY A 382 -10.55 -17.30 -4.24
N VAL A 383 -10.97 -17.29 -5.52
CA VAL A 383 -12.38 -17.21 -5.91
C VAL A 383 -12.81 -18.55 -6.53
N GLU A 384 -13.63 -19.31 -5.79
CA GLU A 384 -14.15 -20.61 -6.25
C GLU A 384 -15.34 -20.46 -7.19
N GLU A 385 -16.28 -19.57 -6.85
CA GLU A 385 -17.49 -19.27 -7.63
C GLU A 385 -17.48 -17.79 -8.05
N ARG A 386 -17.35 -17.53 -9.36
CA ARG A 386 -17.41 -16.18 -9.92
C ARG A 386 -18.83 -15.82 -10.32
N THR A 387 -19.40 -14.82 -9.65
CA THR A 387 -20.67 -14.19 -10.03
C THR A 387 -20.48 -13.01 -10.98
N LEU A 388 -19.26 -12.46 -11.04
CA LEU A 388 -18.86 -11.35 -11.88
C LEU A 388 -17.64 -11.75 -12.70
N SER A 389 -17.62 -11.34 -13.98
CA SER A 389 -16.46 -11.55 -14.84
C SER A 389 -15.35 -10.54 -14.52
N GLY A 390 -14.12 -10.95 -14.84
CA GLY A 390 -12.89 -10.25 -14.55
C GLY A 390 -12.25 -10.72 -13.26
N VAL A 391 -11.06 -10.16 -13.03
CA VAL A 391 -10.22 -10.48 -11.89
C VAL A 391 -10.24 -9.30 -10.93
N GLY A 392 -10.64 -9.57 -9.69
CA GLY A 392 -10.67 -8.62 -8.57
C GLY A 392 -9.30 -8.20 -8.09
N HIS A 393 -9.25 -7.11 -7.36
CA HIS A 393 -8.09 -6.65 -6.59
C HIS A 393 -7.47 -7.76 -5.73
N SER A 394 -6.14 -7.86 -5.80
CA SER A 394 -5.29 -8.81 -5.05
C SER A 394 -5.39 -10.29 -5.49
N GLU A 395 -6.26 -10.65 -6.42
CA GLU A 395 -6.34 -12.04 -6.90
C GLU A 395 -5.06 -12.52 -7.60
N GLU A 396 -4.28 -11.61 -8.18
CA GLU A 396 -2.99 -11.93 -8.82
C GLU A 396 -1.94 -12.42 -7.80
N LEU A 397 -2.07 -12.04 -6.54
CA LEU A 397 -1.14 -12.44 -5.48
C LEU A 397 -1.10 -13.95 -5.30
N GLY A 398 -2.23 -14.65 -5.51
CA GLY A 398 -2.28 -16.11 -5.44
C GLY A 398 -1.51 -16.84 -6.55
N TYR A 399 -0.97 -16.12 -7.54
CA TYR A 399 -0.08 -16.63 -8.58
C TYR A 399 1.39 -16.28 -8.33
N ILE A 400 1.67 -15.42 -7.34
CA ILE A 400 3.03 -15.08 -6.87
C ILE A 400 3.35 -15.84 -5.58
N PHE A 401 2.46 -15.74 -4.59
CA PHE A 401 2.62 -16.33 -3.27
C PHE A 401 1.91 -17.67 -3.20
N GLY A 402 2.61 -18.65 -2.63
CA GLY A 402 2.10 -19.98 -2.42
C GLY A 402 0.93 -20.01 -1.44
N GLY A 403 -0.04 -20.88 -1.72
CA GLY A 403 -1.16 -21.18 -0.85
C GLY A 403 -1.65 -22.61 -1.09
N LYS A 404 -2.24 -23.23 -0.06
CA LYS A 404 -2.87 -24.55 -0.18
C LYS A 404 -4.28 -24.39 -0.78
N ILE A 405 -4.35 -24.10 -2.07
CA ILE A 405 -5.62 -24.13 -2.81
C ILE A 405 -5.71 -25.51 -3.45
N GLU A 406 -6.77 -26.24 -3.12
CA GLU A 406 -7.06 -27.55 -3.72
C GLU A 406 -7.65 -27.38 -5.12
N ASN A 407 -7.60 -28.42 -5.95
CA ASN A 407 -8.23 -28.46 -7.28
C ASN A 407 -7.79 -27.33 -8.26
N VAL A 408 -6.50 -26.98 -8.24
CA VAL A 408 -5.86 -26.02 -9.16
C VAL A 408 -5.83 -26.58 -10.58
N THR A 409 -6.30 -25.79 -11.55
CA THR A 409 -6.36 -26.21 -12.96
C THR A 409 -4.99 -26.16 -13.64
N GLU A 410 -4.82 -26.85 -14.79
CA GLU A 410 -3.59 -26.72 -15.59
C GLU A 410 -3.36 -25.29 -16.11
N SER A 411 -4.44 -24.57 -16.40
CA SER A 411 -4.37 -23.16 -16.81
C SER A 411 -3.85 -22.27 -15.67
N ASP A 412 -4.28 -22.52 -14.43
CA ASP A 412 -3.77 -21.82 -13.24
C ASP A 412 -2.27 -22.06 -13.05
N LYS A 413 -1.84 -23.32 -13.16
CA LYS A 413 -0.42 -23.69 -13.06
C LYS A 413 0.41 -22.99 -14.13
N LEU A 414 -0.08 -22.95 -15.37
CA LEU A 414 0.58 -22.27 -16.48
C LEU A 414 0.68 -20.75 -16.26
N THR A 415 -0.40 -20.11 -15.81
CA THR A 415 -0.41 -18.68 -15.50
C THR A 415 0.55 -18.35 -14.36
N ARG A 416 0.56 -19.14 -13.29
CA ARG A 416 1.53 -19.02 -12.19
C ARG A 416 2.97 -19.11 -12.70
N ILE A 417 3.29 -20.15 -13.49
CA ILE A 417 4.64 -20.32 -14.06
C ILE A 417 5.04 -19.10 -14.90
N ARG A 418 4.12 -18.56 -15.71
CA ARG A 418 4.36 -17.36 -16.51
C ARG A 418 4.61 -16.13 -15.63
N MET A 419 3.78 -15.91 -14.62
CA MET A 419 3.88 -14.73 -13.74
C MET A 419 5.18 -14.75 -12.92
N ILE A 420 5.49 -15.87 -12.27
CA ILE A 420 6.76 -16.06 -11.55
C ILE A 420 7.95 -15.82 -12.47
N LYS A 421 7.92 -16.37 -13.69
CA LYS A 421 8.99 -16.17 -14.67
C LYS A 421 9.14 -14.69 -15.07
N LEU A 422 8.05 -13.97 -15.34
CA LEU A 422 8.09 -12.56 -15.71
C LEU A 422 8.66 -11.69 -14.58
N TRP A 423 8.20 -11.89 -13.33
CA TRP A 423 8.65 -11.13 -12.16
C TRP A 423 10.13 -11.39 -11.86
N THR A 424 10.55 -12.66 -11.88
CA THR A 424 11.91 -13.05 -11.53
C THR A 424 12.91 -12.74 -12.64
N ASN A 425 12.52 -12.88 -13.91
CA ASN A 425 13.31 -12.38 -15.04
C ASN A 425 13.53 -10.87 -14.92
N PHE A 426 12.48 -10.12 -14.60
CA PHE A 426 12.61 -8.69 -14.42
C PHE A 426 13.56 -8.36 -13.27
N ALA A 427 13.47 -9.05 -12.13
CA ALA A 427 14.39 -8.87 -11.03
C ALA A 427 15.86 -9.16 -11.41
N LYS A 428 16.08 -10.23 -12.19
CA LYS A 428 17.42 -10.67 -12.61
C LYS A 428 18.03 -9.81 -13.71
N TYR A 429 17.23 -9.39 -14.69
CA TYR A 429 17.70 -8.85 -15.96
C TYR A 429 17.19 -7.44 -16.27
N GLY A 430 16.21 -6.92 -15.53
CA GLY A 430 15.56 -5.63 -15.83
C GLY A 430 14.62 -5.65 -17.02
N ASN A 431 14.35 -6.83 -17.57
CA ASN A 431 13.40 -7.05 -18.64
C ASN A 431 12.58 -8.30 -18.28
N PRO A 432 11.24 -8.26 -18.31
CA PRO A 432 10.42 -9.42 -17.98
C PRO A 432 10.55 -10.56 -19.03
N THR A 433 10.92 -10.23 -20.26
CA THR A 433 11.08 -11.15 -21.40
C THR A 433 12.45 -10.98 -22.06
N PRO A 434 13.57 -11.29 -21.36
CA PRO A 434 14.89 -11.16 -21.94
C PRO A 434 15.07 -12.14 -23.10
N THR A 435 15.77 -11.72 -24.15
CA THR A 435 16.31 -12.65 -25.16
C THR A 435 17.39 -13.48 -24.50
N LYS A 436 17.35 -14.81 -24.70
CA LYS A 436 18.28 -15.78 -24.09
C LYS A 436 19.74 -15.37 -24.20
#